data_AF-A0A397QAR6-F1
#
_entry.id   AF-A0A397QAR6-F1
#
_cell.length_a   1.000
_cell.length_b   1.000
_cell.length_c   1.000
_cell.angle_alpha   90.00
_cell.angle_beta   90.00
_cell.angle_gamma   90.00
#
_symmetry.space_group_name_H-M   'P 1'
#
loop_
_entity.id
_entity.type
_entity.pdbx_description
1 polymer ?
#
loop_
_entity_poly.entity_id
_entity_poly.type
_entity_poly.pdbx_seq_one_letter_code
_entity_poly.pdbx_strand_id
1 'polypeptide(L)'
;MLILRLGIVLLIIAMFLPSSAEEKQQVYRGVSNAVDNVQTFCVRNAAFCDSVGTVASALADRAYYGAQMVYDAAIGAPQQDRGGWNGERPYPSQIERSSRRDEGRARTQPARSTDTLRREDLAPAWRGPGAS
;
A
#
# COMPACT_ATOMS: atom_id res chain seq x y z
N MET A 1 20.85 23.28 -17.95
CA MET A 1 21.22 22.03 -17.22
C MET A 1 20.01 21.26 -16.68
N LEU A 2 18.95 21.91 -16.17
CA LEU A 2 17.76 21.21 -15.63
C LEU A 2 17.05 20.32 -16.68
N ILE A 3 16.89 20.81 -17.92
CA ILE A 3 16.25 20.07 -19.02
C ILE A 3 17.04 18.79 -19.37
N LEU A 4 18.37 18.87 -19.41
CA LEU A 4 19.23 17.71 -19.65
C LEU A 4 19.10 16.69 -18.52
N ARG A 5 19.05 17.13 -17.26
CA ARG A 5 18.85 16.23 -16.10
C ARG A 5 17.48 15.56 -16.14
N LEU A 6 16.41 16.31 -16.44
CA LEU A 6 15.06 15.78 -16.62
C LEU A 6 14.99 14.78 -17.76
N GLY A 7 15.62 15.07 -18.91
CA GLY A 7 15.69 14.15 -20.04
C GLY A 7 16.39 12.84 -19.68
N ILE A 8 17.51 12.90 -18.96
CA ILE A 8 18.22 11.70 -18.48
C ILE A 8 17.33 10.89 -17.54
N VAL A 9 16.64 11.54 -16.60
CA VAL A 9 15.73 10.85 -15.65
C VAL A 9 14.57 10.18 -16.39
N LEU A 10 13.94 10.87 -17.36
CA LEU A 10 12.85 10.32 -18.15
C LEU A 10 13.30 9.11 -18.99
N LEU A 11 14.50 9.16 -19.56
CA LEU A 11 15.06 8.05 -20.33
C LEU A 11 15.32 6.84 -19.43
N ILE A 12 15.88 7.06 -18.24
CA ILE A 12 16.06 5.99 -17.24
C ILE A 12 14.69 5.38 -16.90
N ILE A 13 13.68 6.18 -16.59
CA ILE A 13 12.33 5.68 -16.28
C ILE A 13 11.76 4.85 -17.43
N ALA A 14 11.87 5.34 -18.68
CA ALA A 14 11.39 4.63 -19.85
C ALA A 14 12.11 3.28 -20.06
N MET A 15 13.40 3.20 -19.71
CA MET A 15 14.17 1.95 -19.79
C MET A 15 13.68 0.90 -18.78
N PHE A 16 13.15 1.32 -17.64
CA PHE A 16 12.57 0.41 -16.63
C PHE A 16 11.09 0.09 -16.87
N LEU A 17 10.45 0.68 -17.87
CA LEU A 17 9.07 0.35 -18.21
C LEU A 17 9.00 -1.02 -18.91
N PRO A 18 8.12 -1.93 -18.48
CA PRO A 18 7.96 -3.22 -19.13
C PRO A 18 7.46 -3.00 -20.57
N SER A 19 8.22 -3.52 -21.53
CA SER A 19 8.01 -3.26 -22.95
C SER A 19 7.15 -4.34 -23.61
N SER A 20 7.21 -5.56 -23.11
CA SER A 20 6.46 -6.71 -23.64
C SER A 20 5.17 -7.00 -22.85
N ALA A 21 4.21 -7.66 -23.50
CA ALA A 21 2.99 -8.13 -22.84
C ALA A 21 3.29 -9.17 -21.74
N GLU A 22 4.33 -9.98 -21.93
CA GLU A 22 4.77 -11.01 -20.98
C GLU A 22 5.37 -10.40 -19.71
N GLU A 23 6.25 -9.39 -19.84
CA GLU A 23 6.81 -8.65 -18.70
C GLU A 23 5.72 -7.96 -17.89
N LYS A 24 4.73 -7.36 -18.57
CA LYS A 24 3.58 -6.74 -17.90
C LYS A 24 2.83 -7.77 -17.05
N GLN A 25 2.57 -8.96 -17.60
CA GLN A 25 1.88 -10.02 -16.84
C GLN A 25 2.68 -10.49 -15.62
N GLN A 26 4.01 -10.59 -15.72
CA GLN A 26 4.86 -10.96 -14.58
C GLN A 26 4.80 -9.89 -13.48
N VAL A 27 4.87 -8.61 -13.86
CA VAL A 27 4.71 -7.49 -12.91
C VAL A 27 3.34 -7.54 -12.25
N TYR A 28 2.25 -7.73 -13.02
CA TYR A 28 0.90 -7.83 -12.47
C TYR A 28 0.75 -9.00 -11.49
N ARG A 29 1.31 -10.18 -11.80
CA ARG A 29 1.31 -11.33 -10.90
C ARG A 29 2.10 -11.06 -9.61
N GLY A 30 3.23 -10.36 -9.71
CA GLY A 30 3.99 -9.93 -8.54
C GLY A 30 3.18 -8.99 -7.64
N VAL A 31 2.50 -8.02 -8.25
CA VAL A 31 1.61 -7.08 -7.53
C VAL A 31 0.44 -7.83 -6.89
N SER A 32 -0.22 -8.75 -7.59
CA SER A 32 -1.35 -9.49 -7.02
C SER A 32 -0.93 -10.32 -5.81
N ASN A 33 0.22 -10.99 -5.87
CA ASN A 33 0.75 -11.77 -4.74
C ASN A 33 1.13 -10.87 -3.55
N ALA A 34 1.69 -9.70 -3.82
CA ALA A 34 2.02 -8.73 -2.78
C ALA A 34 0.75 -8.21 -2.08
N VAL A 35 -0.29 -7.90 -2.84
CA VAL A 35 -1.59 -7.46 -2.29
C VAL A 35 -2.21 -8.55 -1.42
N ASP A 36 -2.20 -9.80 -1.87
CA ASP A 36 -2.70 -10.94 -1.10
C ASP A 36 -1.96 -11.11 0.24
N ASN A 37 -0.63 -10.97 0.22
CA ASN A 37 0.19 -11.00 1.43
C ASN A 37 -0.15 -9.86 2.40
N VAL A 38 -0.31 -8.64 1.89
CA VAL A 38 -0.69 -7.47 2.70
C VAL A 38 -2.09 -7.67 3.29
N GLN A 39 -3.04 -8.15 2.50
CA GLN A 39 -4.39 -8.43 2.95
C GLN A 39 -4.37 -9.45 4.10
N THR A 40 -3.65 -10.56 3.92
CA THR A 40 -3.50 -11.59 4.95
C THR A 40 -2.83 -11.04 6.22
N PHE A 41 -1.82 -10.17 6.06
CA PHE A 41 -1.17 -9.50 7.20
C PHE A 41 -2.14 -8.58 7.94
N CYS A 42 -2.97 -7.83 7.23
CA CYS A 42 -3.94 -6.90 7.82
C CYS A 42 -5.08 -7.59 8.55
N VAL A 43 -5.51 -8.77 8.08
CA VAL A 43 -6.44 -9.62 8.83
C VAL A 43 -5.87 -9.97 10.21
N ARG A 44 -4.56 -10.18 10.32
CA ARG A 44 -3.87 -10.51 11.57
C ARG A 44 -3.47 -9.29 12.42
N ASN A 45 -3.34 -8.12 11.80
CA ASN A 45 -2.81 -6.90 12.42
C ASN A 45 -3.68 -5.68 12.10
N ALA A 46 -4.97 -5.75 12.42
CA ALA A 46 -5.96 -4.74 12.01
C ALA A 46 -5.62 -3.32 12.47
N ALA A 47 -5.19 -3.14 13.73
CA ALA A 47 -4.86 -1.82 14.28
C ALA A 47 -3.68 -1.15 13.56
N PHE A 48 -2.66 -1.93 13.18
CA PHE A 48 -1.54 -1.40 12.41
C PHE A 48 -1.99 -0.97 11.01
N CYS A 49 -2.77 -1.80 10.32
CA CYS A 49 -3.24 -1.46 8.99
C CYS A 49 -4.20 -0.27 8.95
N ASP A 50 -4.97 -0.01 10.01
CA ASP A 50 -5.82 1.18 10.10
C ASP A 50 -4.99 2.48 10.13
N SER A 51 -3.94 2.49 10.96
CA SER A 51 -3.00 3.62 11.03
C SER A 51 -2.23 3.85 9.72
N VAL A 52 -1.72 2.79 9.11
CA VAL A 52 -0.97 2.87 7.84
C VAL A 52 -1.89 3.20 6.67
N GLY A 53 -3.13 2.70 6.67
CA GLY A 53 -4.11 2.94 5.62
C GLY A 53 -4.44 4.42 5.42
N THR A 54 -4.46 5.20 6.49
CA THR A 54 -4.68 6.66 6.43
C THR A 54 -3.53 7.38 5.70
N VAL A 55 -2.27 6.98 5.97
CA VAL A 55 -1.10 7.56 5.30
C VAL A 55 -1.02 7.09 3.85
N ALA A 56 -1.26 5.80 3.62
CA ALA A 56 -1.22 5.20 2.29
C ALA A 56 -2.27 5.80 1.35
N SER A 57 -3.50 6.03 1.84
CA SER A 57 -4.56 6.67 1.03
C SER A 57 -4.22 8.11 0.66
N ALA A 58 -3.71 8.92 1.59
CA ALA A 58 -3.27 10.27 1.27
C ALA A 58 -2.12 10.31 0.25
N LEU A 59 -1.21 9.33 0.31
CA LEU A 59 -0.14 9.19 -0.68
C LEU A 59 -0.71 8.77 -2.04
N ALA A 60 -1.65 7.83 -2.07
CA ALA A 60 -2.31 7.37 -3.30
C ALA A 60 -3.06 8.51 -3.99
N ASP A 61 -3.78 9.34 -3.23
CA ASP A 61 -4.45 10.53 -3.76
C ASP A 61 -3.43 11.47 -4.41
N ARG A 62 -2.34 11.80 -3.72
CA ARG A 62 -1.27 12.66 -4.26
C ARG A 62 -0.63 12.06 -5.51
N ALA A 63 -0.42 10.75 -5.54
CA ALA A 63 0.13 10.07 -6.69
C ALA A 63 -0.83 10.12 -7.89
N TYR A 64 -2.12 9.89 -7.67
CA TYR A 64 -3.16 9.98 -8.70
C TYR A 64 -3.22 11.38 -9.30
N TYR A 65 -3.38 12.42 -8.46
CA TYR A 65 -3.43 13.81 -8.93
C TYR A 65 -2.13 14.23 -9.61
N GLY A 66 -0.97 13.83 -9.08
CA GLY A 66 0.32 14.11 -9.70
C GLY A 66 0.47 13.45 -11.07
N ALA A 67 0.03 12.20 -11.22
CA ALA A 67 0.04 11.49 -12.49
C ALA A 67 -0.89 12.16 -13.52
N GLN A 68 -2.08 12.59 -13.09
CA GLN A 68 -3.00 13.32 -13.95
C GLN A 68 -2.40 14.66 -14.43
N MET A 69 -1.77 15.43 -13.53
CA MET A 69 -1.09 16.68 -13.91
C MET A 69 0.02 16.47 -14.96
N VAL A 70 0.82 15.41 -14.80
CA VAL A 70 1.88 15.08 -15.77
C VAL A 70 1.28 14.63 -17.11
N TYR A 71 0.22 13.82 -17.07
CA TYR A 71 -0.51 13.40 -18.28
C TYR A 71 -1.08 14.61 -19.03
N ASP A 72 -1.77 15.51 -18.31
CA ASP A 72 -2.35 16.72 -18.87
C ASP A 72 -1.26 17.64 -19.45
N ALA A 73 -0.12 17.78 -18.78
CA ALA A 73 1.00 18.57 -19.27
C ALA A 73 1.72 17.94 -20.49
N ALA A 74 1.72 16.61 -20.60
CA ALA A 74 2.41 15.89 -21.68
C ALA A 74 1.55 15.72 -22.94
N ILE A 75 0.23 15.59 -22.77
CA ILE A 75 -0.71 15.23 -23.85
C ILE A 75 -1.67 16.39 -24.16
N GLY A 76 -1.90 17.31 -23.22
CA GLY A 76 -2.75 18.49 -23.39
C GLY A 76 -1.96 19.75 -23.76
N ALA A 77 -2.27 20.35 -24.92
CA ALA A 77 -2.01 21.77 -25.18
C ALA A 77 -2.96 22.64 -24.31
N PRO A 78 -2.70 23.96 -24.10
CA PRO A 78 -3.17 24.69 -22.92
C PRO A 78 -4.70 24.83 -22.94
N GLN A 79 -5.38 24.04 -22.10
CA GLN A 79 -6.81 24.22 -21.86
C GLN A 79 -6.99 25.29 -20.79
N GLN A 80 -6.97 26.55 -21.23
CA GLN A 80 -7.58 27.65 -20.47
C GLN A 80 -9.02 27.26 -20.13
N ASP A 81 -9.37 27.46 -18.86
CA ASP A 81 -10.73 27.49 -18.32
C ASP A 81 -11.64 26.31 -18.67
N ARG A 82 -11.58 25.26 -17.84
CA ARG A 82 -12.82 24.58 -17.43
C ARG A 82 -12.79 24.22 -15.96
N GLY A 83 -13.65 24.92 -15.21
CA GLY A 83 -14.45 24.40 -14.11
C GLY A 83 -13.67 23.75 -12.96
N GLY A 84 -13.63 24.43 -11.82
CA GLY A 84 -13.03 23.93 -10.60
C GLY A 84 -13.43 22.49 -10.28
N TRP A 85 -12.41 21.70 -9.94
CA TRP A 85 -12.52 20.33 -9.48
C TRP A 85 -13.42 20.27 -8.23
N ASN A 86 -14.65 19.81 -8.37
CA ASN A 86 -15.45 19.26 -7.30
C ASN A 86 -14.89 17.86 -7.01
N GLY A 87 -14.44 17.62 -5.77
CA GLY A 87 -13.68 16.46 -5.31
C GLY A 87 -14.35 15.08 -5.40
N GLU A 88 -15.15 14.79 -6.44
CA GLU A 88 -15.68 13.47 -6.74
C GLU A 88 -14.53 12.52 -7.15
N ARG A 89 -14.01 11.84 -6.13
CA ARG A 89 -13.12 10.68 -6.24
C ARG A 89 -13.68 9.67 -7.27
N PRO A 90 -12.86 9.08 -8.14
CA PRO A 90 -13.15 7.75 -8.68
C PRO A 90 -12.90 6.74 -7.54
N TYR A 91 -13.88 6.59 -6.65
CA TYR A 91 -13.83 5.56 -5.62
C TYR A 91 -14.05 4.19 -6.28
N PRO A 92 -13.21 3.17 -6.04
CA PRO A 92 -13.70 1.80 -6.12
C PRO A 92 -14.65 1.59 -4.94
N SER A 93 -15.89 2.05 -5.08
CA SER A 93 -16.98 1.75 -4.15
C SER A 93 -17.35 0.29 -4.32
N GLN A 94 -16.71 -0.60 -3.57
CA GLN A 94 -17.24 -1.91 -3.13
C GLN A 94 -16.18 -2.69 -2.33
N ILE A 95 -15.78 -2.15 -1.19
CA ILE A 95 -15.62 -3.01 0.01
C ILE A 95 -16.52 -2.39 1.07
N GLU A 96 -17.82 -2.39 0.78
CA GLU A 96 -18.85 -2.22 1.79
C GLU A 96 -18.71 -3.37 2.78
N ARG A 97 -18.02 -3.09 3.88
CA ARG A 97 -18.66 -2.93 5.19
C ARG A 97 -19.90 -3.82 5.39
N SER A 98 -19.74 -5.13 5.25
CA SER A 98 -20.60 -6.12 5.89
C SER A 98 -20.17 -6.37 7.34
N SER A 99 -19.81 -5.31 8.07
CA SER A 99 -19.86 -5.30 9.53
C SER A 99 -21.30 -5.00 9.94
N ARG A 100 -22.24 -5.85 9.51
CA ARG A 100 -23.58 -5.87 10.07
C ARG A 100 -23.39 -6.41 11.48
N ARG A 101 -23.51 -5.48 12.42
CA ARG A 101 -23.75 -5.67 13.85
C ARG A 101 -24.63 -6.92 14.02
N ASP A 102 -24.08 -7.99 14.57
CA ASP A 102 -24.86 -8.99 15.28
C ASP A 102 -24.26 -9.11 16.68
N GLU A 103 -25.01 -8.61 17.64
CA GLU A 103 -24.69 -8.50 19.05
C GLU A 103 -24.80 -9.89 19.70
N GLY A 104 -23.82 -10.74 19.43
CA GLY A 104 -23.66 -12.04 20.09
C GLY A 104 -22.74 -11.95 21.31
N ARG A 105 -23.30 -11.56 22.46
CA ARG A 105 -22.76 -11.69 23.83
C ARG A 105 -21.64 -12.75 23.98
N ALA A 106 -20.38 -12.34 23.93
CA ALA A 106 -19.25 -13.18 24.36
C ALA A 106 -18.65 -12.59 25.65
N ARG A 107 -18.79 -13.36 26.73
CA ARG A 107 -18.29 -13.06 28.08
C ARG A 107 -16.80 -12.71 28.04
N THR A 108 -16.45 -11.60 28.68
CA THR A 108 -15.07 -11.32 29.11
C THR A 108 -14.67 -12.38 30.15
N GLN A 109 -13.97 -13.42 29.71
CA GLN A 109 -13.15 -14.24 30.61
C GLN A 109 -11.77 -13.60 30.66
N PRO A 110 -11.20 -13.33 31.85
CA PRO A 110 -9.79 -12.99 31.93
C PRO A 110 -9.00 -14.21 31.45
N ALA A 111 -8.24 -14.03 30.36
CA ALA A 111 -7.27 -15.02 29.92
C ALA A 111 -6.28 -15.22 31.07
N ARG A 112 -6.38 -16.37 31.75
CA ARG A 112 -5.28 -16.85 32.60
C ARG A 112 -4.05 -16.92 31.69
N SER A 113 -3.04 -16.14 32.02
CA SER A 113 -1.73 -16.22 31.38
C SER A 113 -1.12 -17.58 31.74
N THR A 114 -1.45 -18.60 30.98
CA THR A 114 -0.67 -19.84 30.94
C THR A 114 0.56 -19.53 30.08
N ASP A 115 1.44 -18.68 30.62
CA ASP A 115 2.75 -18.46 30.05
C ASP A 115 3.53 -19.76 30.25
N THR A 116 3.58 -20.57 29.21
CA THR A 116 4.32 -21.83 29.19
C THR A 116 5.77 -21.62 28.79
N LEU A 117 6.16 -20.39 28.46
CA LEU A 117 7.52 -20.07 28.05
C LEU A 117 8.40 -19.98 29.28
N ARG A 118 9.50 -20.73 29.26
CA ARG A 118 10.53 -20.59 30.27
C ARG A 118 11.38 -19.38 29.94
N ARG A 119 12.11 -18.87 30.93
CA ARG A 119 12.93 -17.65 30.77
C ARG A 119 14.00 -17.84 29.68
N GLU A 120 14.40 -19.08 29.47
CA GLU A 120 15.33 -19.52 28.44
C GLU A 120 14.75 -19.43 27.01
N ASP A 121 13.44 -19.60 26.84
CA ASP A 121 12.76 -19.51 25.54
C ASP A 121 12.66 -18.05 25.04
N LEU A 122 12.81 -17.09 25.95
CA LEU A 122 12.83 -15.66 25.65
C LEU A 122 14.18 -15.19 25.11
N ALA A 123 15.22 -16.05 25.15
CA ALA A 123 16.51 -15.73 24.55
C ALA A 123 16.45 -16.00 23.04
N PRO A 124 16.77 -15.02 22.17
CA PRO A 124 16.79 -15.24 20.74
C PRO A 124 17.86 -16.29 20.36
N ALA A 125 17.43 -17.40 19.75
CA ALA A 125 18.29 -18.53 19.37
C ALA A 125 19.42 -18.18 18.37
N TRP A 126 19.42 -16.97 17.80
CA TRP A 126 20.40 -16.51 16.82
C TRP A 126 21.67 -15.91 17.44
N ARG A 127 21.76 -15.75 18.77
CA ARG A 127 23.04 -15.40 19.40
C ARG A 127 23.91 -16.65 19.43
N GLY A 128 24.84 -16.74 18.49
CA GLY A 128 25.86 -17.78 18.47
C GLY A 128 26.63 -17.85 19.80
N PRO A 129 27.25 -19.00 20.13
CA PRO A 129 27.95 -19.18 21.40
C PRO A 129 29.11 -18.17 21.51
N GLY A 130 29.02 -17.23 22.47
CA GLY A 130 30.09 -16.28 22.78
C GLY A 130 29.69 -14.82 23.04
N ALA A 131 28.40 -14.47 23.07
CA ALA A 131 27.99 -13.12 23.49
C ALA A 131 27.94 -13.01 25.02
N SER A 132 29.12 -12.85 25.62
CA SER A 132 29.32 -12.36 26.99
C SER A 132 29.06 -10.86 27.08
#